data_AF-A0A1Y2J5E7-F1
#
_entry.id   AF-A0A1Y2J5E7-F1
#
_cell.length_a   1.000
_cell.length_b   1.000
_cell.length_c   1.000
_cell.angle_alpha   90.00
_cell.angle_beta   90.00
_cell.angle_gamma   90.00
#
_symmetry.space_group_name_H-M   'P 1'
#
loop_
_entity.id
_entity.type
_entity.pdbx_description
1 polymer ?
#
loop_
_entity_poly.entity_id
_entity_poly.type
_entity_poly.pdbx_seq_one_letter_code
_entity_poly.pdbx_strand_id
1 'polypeptide(L)'
;MSCERLISLTIDIDPAVGVEPVHLPLLEELDLSRQYTTGAEASYLDVDSFAVWRLPRLSRVVLPVATHRYSGFLRQHGKTITYLEFRSHWLWQGPPRPWIWGDFTSCPKLRHLVLDDHPTGTLSEDQLLAHPNLKYIDFWANISDPHMFCDMRAKHTIAPNVPWQNVRLLDPALKQLGQLPTLFPPDSPSCELPSFHSVLDMSIVHTEWAVYRSDLPTFLSFDFDEDSTFVPSHAKDDSDTEDDSYTEDDSDTEDDGDTEDDSDTEAVDSESDDRNNTSDDPEGRDRDGDERGTEDAGADVHVE
;
A
#
# COMPACT_ATOMS: atom_id res chain seq x y z
N MET A 1 4.34 35.83 -3.59
CA MET A 1 3.30 35.94 -2.54
C MET A 1 3.77 35.11 -1.35
N SER A 2 3.78 35.64 -0.12
CA SER A 2 4.23 34.88 1.07
C SER A 2 3.00 34.26 1.75
N CYS A 3 2.85 32.94 1.66
CA CYS A 3 1.76 32.19 2.30
C CYS A 3 2.21 31.65 3.67
N GLU A 4 2.54 32.54 4.59
CA GLU A 4 3.20 32.17 5.86
C GLU A 4 2.32 31.36 6.81
N ARG A 5 1.00 31.40 6.63
CA ARG A 5 0.02 30.72 7.49
C ARG A 5 -0.60 29.47 6.86
N LEU A 6 -0.12 29.05 5.71
CA LEU A 6 -0.65 27.88 5.02
C LEU A 6 -0.22 26.61 5.75
N ILE A 7 -1.19 25.83 6.23
CA ILE A 7 -0.97 24.57 7.00
C ILE A 7 -1.18 23.34 6.12
N SER A 8 -2.18 23.39 5.24
CA SER A 8 -2.53 22.30 4.34
C SER A 8 -2.62 22.83 2.92
N LEU A 9 -2.04 22.09 1.98
CA LEU A 9 -1.97 22.47 0.58
C LEU A 9 -2.27 21.26 -0.27
N THR A 10 -3.27 21.39 -1.13
CA THR A 10 -3.57 20.42 -2.17
C THR A 10 -3.41 21.08 -3.52
N ILE A 11 -2.59 20.48 -4.38
CA ILE A 11 -2.29 21.04 -5.70
C ILE A 11 -2.52 19.96 -6.77
N ASP A 12 -3.16 20.37 -7.86
CA ASP A 12 -3.18 19.62 -9.10
C ASP A 12 -1.87 19.92 -9.83
N ILE A 13 -1.03 18.91 -10.03
CA ILE A 13 0.27 19.11 -10.67
C ILE A 13 0.08 19.06 -12.19
N ASP A 14 0.38 20.17 -12.86
CA ASP A 14 0.53 20.21 -14.31
C ASP A 14 2.00 19.86 -14.66
N PRO A 15 2.26 18.75 -15.38
CA PRO A 15 3.61 18.32 -15.74
C PRO A 15 4.37 19.31 -16.62
N ALA A 16 3.70 20.31 -17.23
CA ALA A 16 4.33 21.25 -18.15
C ALA A 16 4.93 22.49 -17.47
N VAL A 17 4.60 22.77 -16.20
CA VAL A 17 5.00 24.02 -15.53
C VAL A 17 6.16 23.74 -14.58
N GLY A 18 7.31 24.37 -14.85
CA GLY A 18 8.45 24.33 -13.94
C GLY A 18 8.06 24.88 -12.56
N VAL A 19 8.40 24.14 -11.51
CA VAL A 19 8.05 24.50 -10.14
C VAL A 19 9.07 25.48 -9.57
N GLU A 20 8.66 26.71 -9.29
CA GLU A 20 9.52 27.69 -8.60
C GLU A 20 9.79 27.27 -7.14
N PRO A 21 10.97 27.60 -6.57
CA PRO A 21 11.24 27.37 -5.16
C PRO A 21 10.30 28.18 -4.27
N VAL A 22 9.53 27.49 -3.41
CA VAL A 22 8.63 28.12 -2.44
C VAL A 22 9.08 27.80 -1.02
N HIS A 23 8.93 28.78 -0.12
CA HIS A 23 9.10 28.57 1.32
C HIS A 23 7.74 28.64 2.03
N LEU A 24 7.32 27.52 2.64
CA LEU A 24 6.08 27.41 3.39
C LEU A 24 6.42 26.90 4.81
N PRO A 25 6.77 27.81 5.74
CA PRO A 25 7.32 27.42 7.05
C PRO A 25 6.31 26.72 7.96
N LEU A 26 5.02 26.93 7.74
CA LEU A 26 3.94 26.35 8.56
C LEU A 26 3.19 25.20 7.88
N LEU A 27 3.61 24.79 6.67
CA LEU A 27 2.93 23.70 5.98
C LEU A 27 3.21 22.36 6.67
N GLU A 28 2.14 21.69 7.06
CA GLU A 28 2.15 20.37 7.71
C GLU A 28 1.63 19.28 6.78
N GLU A 29 0.70 19.62 5.88
CA GLU A 29 0.06 18.67 4.97
C GLU A 29 0.25 19.09 3.51
N LEU A 30 0.70 18.15 2.68
CA LEU A 30 0.81 18.32 1.24
C LEU A 30 0.15 17.14 0.52
N ASP A 31 -0.89 17.43 -0.25
CA ASP A 31 -1.53 16.46 -1.14
C ASP A 31 -1.22 16.81 -2.60
N LEU A 32 -0.39 15.96 -3.20
CA LEU A 32 0.03 16.01 -4.60
C LEU A 32 -0.69 14.94 -5.43
N SER A 33 -1.65 14.21 -4.86
CA SER A 33 -2.24 13.05 -5.52
C SER A 33 -3.18 13.44 -6.65
N ARG A 34 -3.82 14.61 -6.60
CA ARG A 34 -5.01 14.94 -7.39
C ARG A 34 -4.91 14.70 -8.89
N GLN A 35 -6.10 14.44 -9.46
CA GLN A 35 -6.37 13.96 -10.82
C GLN A 35 -5.46 14.55 -11.91
N TYR A 36 -4.75 13.66 -12.59
CA TYR A 36 -4.00 13.99 -13.80
C TYR A 36 -4.94 14.04 -14.99
N THR A 37 -5.08 15.22 -15.59
CA THR A 37 -5.69 15.39 -16.89
C THR A 37 -4.70 15.00 -17.99
N THR A 38 -4.31 13.73 -18.07
CA THR A 38 -3.42 13.31 -19.16
C THR A 38 -3.86 11.97 -19.70
N GLY A 39 -4.06 11.92 -21.03
CA GLY A 39 -4.43 10.72 -21.76
C GLY A 39 -3.36 9.63 -21.68
N ALA A 40 -3.58 8.51 -22.36
CA ALA A 40 -2.82 7.25 -22.25
C ALA A 40 -1.27 7.32 -22.34
N GLU A 41 -0.68 8.47 -22.68
CA GLU A 41 0.77 8.73 -22.69
C GLU A 41 1.24 9.68 -21.57
N ALA A 42 0.42 9.87 -20.54
CA ALA A 42 0.65 10.75 -19.40
C ALA A 42 2.06 10.64 -18.83
N SER A 43 2.88 11.66 -19.12
CA SER A 43 4.11 11.98 -18.40
C SER A 43 3.88 11.82 -16.91
N TYR A 44 4.51 10.81 -16.31
CA TYR A 44 4.53 10.67 -14.85
C TYR A 44 5.03 11.98 -14.27
N LEU A 45 4.27 12.53 -13.34
CA LEU A 45 4.66 13.73 -12.63
C LEU A 45 6.09 13.62 -12.09
N ASP A 46 6.84 14.69 -12.31
CA ASP A 46 8.11 14.89 -11.65
C ASP A 46 7.86 15.50 -10.27
N VAL A 47 7.43 14.68 -9.30
CA VAL A 47 7.28 15.12 -7.90
C VAL A 47 8.63 15.58 -7.32
N ASP A 48 9.76 15.11 -7.85
CA ASP A 48 11.08 15.56 -7.43
C ASP A 48 11.30 17.06 -7.75
N SER A 49 10.53 17.65 -8.67
CA SER A 49 10.51 19.11 -8.86
C SER A 49 10.08 19.89 -7.60
N PHE A 50 9.36 19.27 -6.66
CA PHE A 50 8.98 19.87 -5.39
C PHE A 50 10.07 19.74 -4.32
N ALA A 51 11.15 18.98 -4.56
CA ALA A 51 12.26 18.84 -3.60
C ALA A 51 13.01 20.17 -3.35
N VAL A 52 12.89 21.15 -4.23
CA VAL A 52 13.46 22.49 -4.02
C VAL A 52 12.67 23.35 -3.03
N TRP A 53 11.47 22.91 -2.63
CA TRP A 53 10.66 23.63 -1.66
C TRP A 53 11.26 23.53 -0.25
N ARG A 54 10.95 24.53 0.57
CA ARG A 54 11.34 24.55 2.00
C ARG A 54 10.12 24.35 2.86
N LEU A 55 9.92 23.10 3.29
CA LEU A 55 8.75 22.61 4.03
C LEU A 55 9.18 22.02 5.40
N PRO A 56 9.66 22.84 6.34
CA PRO A 56 10.31 22.35 7.57
C PRO A 56 9.38 21.63 8.55
N ARG A 57 8.05 21.77 8.38
CA ARG A 57 7.03 21.17 9.27
C ARG A 57 6.21 20.07 8.59
N LEU A 58 6.57 19.67 7.38
CA LEU A 58 5.82 18.69 6.60
C LEU A 58 5.75 17.35 7.32
N SER A 59 4.57 16.94 7.74
CA SER A 59 4.33 15.72 8.52
C SER A 59 3.42 14.73 7.80
N ARG A 60 2.51 15.23 6.95
CA ARG A 60 1.56 14.43 6.17
C ARG A 60 1.79 14.68 4.68
N VAL A 61 2.03 13.61 3.93
CA VAL A 61 2.14 13.68 2.48
C VAL A 61 1.23 12.66 1.83
N VAL A 62 0.48 13.10 0.83
CA VAL A 62 -0.26 12.23 -0.09
C VAL A 62 0.37 12.38 -1.47
N LEU A 63 0.95 11.29 -1.96
CA LEU A 63 1.59 11.22 -3.26
C LEU A 63 0.71 10.44 -4.24
N PRO A 64 0.83 10.70 -5.55
CA PRO A 64 0.34 9.77 -6.55
C PRO A 64 1.03 8.42 -6.41
N VAL A 65 0.40 7.35 -6.90
CA VAL A 65 0.95 5.99 -7.18
C VAL A 65 2.40 5.79 -6.74
N ALA A 66 2.66 4.82 -5.87
CA ALA A 66 4.01 4.54 -5.38
C ALA A 66 5.01 4.27 -6.51
N THR A 67 6.11 5.05 -6.55
CA THR A 67 7.18 4.91 -7.54
C THR A 67 8.51 5.45 -7.01
N HIS A 68 9.62 4.98 -7.57
CA HIS A 68 10.99 5.42 -7.26
C HIS A 68 11.27 6.88 -7.65
N ARG A 69 10.39 7.49 -8.45
CA ARG A 69 10.53 8.88 -8.91
C ARG A 69 10.37 9.92 -7.81
N TYR A 70 10.06 9.49 -6.58
CA TYR A 70 9.89 10.39 -5.44
C TYR A 70 11.11 10.38 -4.51
N SER A 71 12.18 9.67 -4.89
CA SER A 71 13.39 9.54 -4.08
C SER A 71 14.02 10.89 -3.73
N GLY A 72 14.01 11.87 -4.62
CA GLY A 72 14.51 13.22 -4.37
C GLY A 72 13.66 13.93 -3.32
N PHE A 73 12.34 13.94 -3.52
CA PHE A 73 11.38 14.53 -2.60
C PHE A 73 11.44 13.90 -1.20
N LEU A 74 11.44 12.57 -1.12
CA LEU A 74 11.48 11.85 0.16
C LEU A 74 12.83 12.00 0.86
N ARG A 75 13.97 12.04 0.15
CA ARG A 75 15.27 12.35 0.77
C ARG A 75 15.30 13.75 1.37
N GLN A 76 14.68 14.71 0.70
CA GLN A 76 14.64 16.10 1.16
C GLN A 76 13.72 16.27 2.38
N HIS A 77 12.51 15.71 2.33
CA HIS A 77 11.45 16.01 3.29
C HIS A 77 11.11 14.87 4.26
N GLY A 78 11.55 13.64 3.99
CA GLY A 78 11.13 12.45 4.73
C GLY A 78 11.44 12.47 6.23
N LYS A 79 12.45 13.22 6.66
CA LYS A 79 12.86 13.31 8.08
C LYS A 79 11.76 13.83 9.02
N THR A 80 10.75 14.54 8.50
CA THR A 80 9.63 15.07 9.28
C THR A 80 8.32 14.33 9.02
N ILE A 81 8.25 13.52 7.98
CA ILE A 81 7.04 12.80 7.57
C ILE A 81 6.71 11.71 8.61
N THR A 82 5.48 11.76 9.12
CA THR A 82 4.89 10.77 10.03
C THR A 82 3.77 9.98 9.37
N TYR A 83 3.14 10.54 8.33
CA TYR A 83 2.09 9.91 7.54
C TYR A 83 2.42 10.03 6.06
N LEU A 84 2.37 8.91 5.34
CA LEU A 84 2.57 8.83 3.89
C LEU A 84 1.45 8.02 3.26
N GLU A 85 0.79 8.59 2.27
CA GLU A 85 -0.22 7.91 1.48
C GLU A 85 0.17 7.91 0.01
N PHE A 86 0.03 6.76 -0.65
CA PHE A 86 0.12 6.65 -2.10
C PHE A 86 -1.28 6.41 -2.63
N ARG A 87 -1.84 7.41 -3.33
CA ARG A 87 -3.19 7.36 -3.87
C ARG A 87 -3.14 7.19 -5.37
N SER A 88 -3.81 6.17 -5.88
CA SER A 88 -3.99 5.94 -7.31
C SER A 88 -5.35 6.47 -7.76
N HIS A 89 -5.35 7.34 -8.76
CA HIS A 89 -6.58 7.78 -9.43
C HIS A 89 -6.93 6.91 -10.65
N TRP A 90 -6.09 5.92 -10.95
CA TRP A 90 -6.25 5.07 -12.12
C TRP A 90 -6.50 3.64 -11.66
N LEU A 91 -7.51 3.00 -12.24
CA LEU A 91 -7.61 1.54 -12.29
C LEU A 91 -6.49 1.07 -13.22
N TRP A 92 -5.29 0.99 -12.68
CA TRP A 92 -4.13 0.67 -13.48
C TRP A 92 -4.20 -0.82 -13.86
N GLN A 93 -4.35 -1.12 -15.16
CA GLN A 93 -4.59 -2.48 -15.66
C GLN A 93 -3.34 -3.22 -16.18
N GLY A 94 -2.14 -2.67 -16.01
CA GLY A 94 -0.94 -3.34 -16.53
C GLY A 94 -0.34 -4.39 -15.54
N PRO A 95 0.93 -4.79 -15.75
CA PRO A 95 1.69 -5.64 -14.82
C PRO A 95 2.17 -4.95 -13.51
N PRO A 96 2.05 -5.57 -12.32
CA PRO A 96 2.48 -4.99 -11.05
C PRO A 96 3.89 -4.40 -11.15
N ARG A 97 4.05 -3.12 -10.83
CA ARG A 97 5.39 -2.52 -10.81
C ARG A 97 6.06 -2.87 -9.50
N PRO A 98 7.32 -3.33 -9.52
CA PRO A 98 8.05 -3.60 -8.29
C PRO A 98 8.15 -2.30 -7.49
N TRP A 99 7.63 -2.34 -6.28
CA TRP A 99 7.73 -1.26 -5.32
C TRP A 99 9.21 -1.09 -4.95
N ILE A 100 9.75 0.11 -5.12
CA ILE A 100 11.14 0.37 -4.73
C ILE A 100 11.10 1.01 -3.35
N TRP A 101 11.25 0.17 -2.33
CA TRP A 101 11.20 0.55 -0.91
C TRP A 101 12.46 1.26 -0.41
N GLY A 102 13.52 1.36 -1.23
CA GLY A 102 14.78 1.97 -0.83
C GLY A 102 14.63 3.37 -0.24
N ASP A 103 13.58 4.09 -0.66
CA ASP A 103 13.33 5.47 -0.25
C ASP A 103 12.61 5.63 1.10
N PHE A 104 11.98 4.58 1.65
CA PHE A 104 11.33 4.67 2.98
C PHE A 104 12.32 4.90 4.12
N THR A 105 13.58 4.49 3.92
CA THR A 105 14.67 4.81 4.87
C THR A 105 14.87 6.31 5.04
N SER A 106 14.44 7.12 4.06
CA SER A 106 14.44 8.58 4.14
C SER A 106 13.38 9.14 5.08
N CYS A 107 12.42 8.31 5.53
CA CYS A 107 11.29 8.67 6.37
C CYS A 107 11.38 8.07 7.78
N PRO A 108 12.44 8.32 8.56
CA PRO A 108 12.69 7.62 9.83
C PRO A 108 11.60 7.83 10.89
N LYS A 109 10.73 8.83 10.75
CA LYS A 109 9.61 9.12 11.66
C LYS A 109 8.26 8.59 11.17
N LEU A 110 8.23 7.89 10.02
CA LEU A 110 6.99 7.37 9.45
C LEU A 110 6.33 6.39 10.43
N ARG A 111 5.08 6.68 10.78
CA ARG A 111 4.24 5.88 11.68
C ARG A 111 3.07 5.23 10.96
N HIS A 112 2.55 5.87 9.93
CA HIS A 112 1.36 5.41 9.21
C HIS A 112 1.61 5.46 7.71
N LEU A 113 1.49 4.31 7.07
CA LEU A 113 1.58 4.16 5.62
C LEU A 113 0.20 3.78 5.07
N VAL A 114 -0.24 4.46 4.02
CA VAL A 114 -1.50 4.14 3.35
C VAL A 114 -1.23 3.85 1.88
N LEU A 115 -1.69 2.69 1.43
CA LEU A 115 -1.42 2.17 0.10
C LEU A 115 -2.72 2.02 -0.68
N ASP A 116 -2.69 2.40 -1.95
CA ASP A 116 -3.80 2.15 -2.86
C ASP A 116 -3.58 0.88 -3.66
N ASP A 117 -4.64 0.06 -3.71
CA ASP A 117 -4.71 -1.25 -4.32
C ASP A 117 -3.82 -2.32 -3.65
N HIS A 118 -4.25 -3.55 -3.87
CA HIS A 118 -3.60 -4.74 -3.37
C HIS A 118 -2.13 -4.79 -3.80
N PRO A 119 -1.20 -5.16 -2.90
CA PRO A 119 0.18 -5.44 -3.28
C PRO A 119 0.24 -6.74 -4.10
N THR A 120 -0.20 -6.68 -5.35
CA THR A 120 0.02 -7.72 -6.35
C THR A 120 1.51 -7.79 -6.72
N GLY A 121 2.27 -6.73 -6.44
CA GLY A 121 3.71 -6.78 -6.29
C GLY A 121 4.07 -7.03 -4.84
N THR A 122 4.89 -8.03 -4.58
CA THR A 122 5.47 -8.37 -3.28
C THR A 122 6.08 -7.14 -2.63
N LEU A 123 5.26 -6.47 -1.81
CA LEU A 123 5.70 -5.81 -0.60
C LEU A 123 6.66 -6.79 0.07
N SER A 124 7.98 -6.55 0.01
CA SER A 124 8.87 -7.46 0.70
C SER A 124 8.65 -7.21 2.19
N GLU A 125 8.09 -8.22 2.84
CA GLU A 125 7.68 -8.20 4.23
C GLU A 125 8.84 -7.70 5.11
N ASP A 126 10.05 -8.15 4.79
CA ASP A 126 11.31 -7.76 5.42
C ASP A 126 11.53 -6.24 5.44
N GLN A 127 11.12 -5.52 4.38
CA GLN A 127 11.32 -4.06 4.29
C GLN A 127 10.30 -3.28 5.11
N LEU A 128 9.05 -3.75 5.18
CA LEU A 128 8.06 -3.17 6.11
C LEU A 128 8.48 -3.37 7.56
N LEU A 129 8.91 -4.58 7.90
CA LEU A 129 9.36 -4.96 9.24
C LEU A 129 10.63 -4.25 9.67
N ALA A 130 11.51 -3.94 8.73
CA ALA A 130 12.72 -3.20 8.99
C ALA A 130 12.46 -1.72 9.34
N HIS A 131 11.26 -1.17 9.08
CA HIS A 131 11.00 0.22 9.36
C HIS A 131 10.79 0.48 10.86
N PRO A 132 11.70 1.20 11.55
CA PRO A 132 11.81 1.19 13.01
C PRO A 132 10.63 1.85 13.74
N ASN A 133 9.87 2.71 13.07
CA ASN A 133 8.78 3.47 13.67
C ASN A 133 7.41 3.23 13.01
N LEU A 134 7.35 2.34 12.00
CA LEU A 134 6.10 2.08 11.29
C LEU A 134 5.15 1.33 12.25
N LYS A 135 3.97 1.90 12.47
CA LYS A 135 2.98 1.35 13.40
C LYS A 135 1.72 0.90 12.70
N TYR A 136 1.33 1.52 11.60
CA TYR A 136 0.06 1.24 10.93
C TYR A 136 0.23 1.21 9.42
N ILE A 137 -0.49 0.28 8.79
CA ILE A 137 -0.55 0.12 7.35
C ILE A 137 -2.02 0.01 6.97
N ASP A 138 -2.52 1.00 6.22
CA ASP A 138 -3.87 0.95 5.67
C ASP A 138 -3.81 0.63 4.17
N PHE A 139 -4.74 -0.20 3.70
CA PHE A 139 -4.88 -0.55 2.29
C PHE A 139 -6.26 -0.14 1.79
N TRP A 140 -6.31 0.67 0.72
CA TRP A 140 -7.54 0.85 -0.04
C TRP A 140 -7.77 -0.39 -0.91
N ALA A 141 -8.66 -1.28 -0.48
CA ALA A 141 -8.92 -2.55 -1.14
C ALA A 141 -10.41 -2.71 -1.40
N ASN A 142 -10.79 -3.26 -2.56
CA ASN A 142 -12.19 -3.59 -2.81
C ASN A 142 -12.64 -4.69 -1.85
N ILE A 143 -13.44 -4.32 -0.85
CA ILE A 143 -13.95 -5.22 0.19
C ILE A 143 -15.20 -5.95 -0.31
N SER A 144 -15.28 -6.22 -1.62
CA SER A 144 -16.41 -6.93 -2.22
C SER A 144 -16.48 -8.40 -1.81
N ASP A 145 -15.38 -8.94 -1.29
CA ASP A 145 -15.32 -10.25 -0.66
C ASP A 145 -14.51 -10.16 0.64
N PRO A 146 -15.18 -9.97 1.80
CA PRO A 146 -14.50 -9.93 3.09
C PRO A 146 -13.85 -11.28 3.44
N HIS A 147 -14.33 -12.41 2.89
CA HIS A 147 -13.69 -13.71 3.11
C HIS A 147 -12.30 -13.73 2.48
N MET A 148 -12.09 -13.07 1.34
CA MET A 148 -10.75 -12.91 0.78
C MET A 148 -9.81 -12.23 1.78
N PHE A 149 -10.26 -11.22 2.52
CA PHE A 149 -9.42 -10.56 3.52
C PHE A 149 -9.21 -11.39 4.79
N CYS A 150 -10.26 -12.02 5.31
CA CYS A 150 -10.16 -12.97 6.42
C CYS A 150 -9.19 -14.11 6.06
N ASP A 151 -9.28 -14.64 4.84
CA ASP A 151 -8.38 -15.62 4.28
C ASP A 151 -6.96 -15.08 4.16
N MET A 152 -6.76 -13.84 3.70
CA MET A 152 -5.43 -13.26 3.62
C MET A 152 -4.78 -13.10 4.99
N ARG A 153 -5.58 -12.67 5.98
CA ARG A 153 -5.18 -12.53 7.37
C ARG A 153 -4.85 -13.88 7.99
N ALA A 154 -5.70 -14.88 7.76
CA ALA A 154 -5.47 -16.26 8.20
C ALA A 154 -4.26 -16.91 7.51
N LYS A 155 -4.05 -16.62 6.22
CA LYS A 155 -2.93 -17.11 5.40
C LYS A 155 -1.65 -16.28 5.61
N HIS A 156 -1.67 -15.27 6.48
CA HIS A 156 -0.53 -14.39 6.77
C HIS A 156 0.13 -13.75 5.52
N THR A 157 -0.62 -13.62 4.42
CA THR A 157 -0.10 -13.35 3.07
C THR A 157 0.48 -11.95 2.82
N ILE A 158 0.27 -11.01 3.74
CA ILE A 158 0.84 -9.65 3.65
C ILE A 158 2.18 -9.56 4.39
N ALA A 159 2.31 -10.31 5.50
CA ALA A 159 3.52 -10.52 6.30
C ALA A 159 3.21 -11.41 7.52
N PRO A 160 3.80 -12.61 7.67
CA PRO A 160 3.65 -13.45 8.85
C PRO A 160 4.24 -12.82 10.11
N ASN A 161 5.16 -11.87 9.94
CA ASN A 161 5.89 -11.25 11.04
C ASN A 161 5.41 -9.82 11.37
N VAL A 162 4.53 -9.20 10.56
CA VAL A 162 3.95 -7.90 10.92
C VAL A 162 2.76 -8.17 11.84
N PRO A 163 2.65 -7.52 13.01
CA PRO A 163 1.48 -7.66 13.86
C PRO A 163 0.23 -7.23 13.08
N TRP A 164 -0.68 -8.16 12.76
CA TRP A 164 -1.89 -7.87 11.97
C TRP A 164 -2.82 -6.83 12.61
N GLN A 165 -2.69 -6.60 13.92
CA GLN A 165 -3.33 -5.49 14.63
C GLN A 165 -2.97 -4.10 14.07
N ASN A 166 -1.91 -4.02 13.26
CA ASN A 166 -1.42 -2.80 12.65
C ASN A 166 -1.83 -2.65 11.18
N VAL A 167 -2.55 -3.63 10.63
CA VAL A 167 -2.94 -3.64 9.22
C VAL A 167 -4.46 -3.52 9.11
N ARG A 168 -4.93 -2.57 8.30
CA ARG A 168 -6.36 -2.28 8.15
C ARG A 168 -6.76 -2.08 6.70
N LEU A 169 -7.98 -2.50 6.37
CA LEU A 169 -8.60 -2.20 5.08
C LEU A 169 -9.43 -0.92 5.13
N LEU A 170 -9.38 -0.16 4.05
CA LEU A 170 -10.21 1.00 3.83
C LEU A 170 -11.05 0.78 2.58
N ASP A 171 -12.35 0.99 2.70
CA ASP A 171 -13.28 0.91 1.58
C ASP A 171 -13.00 2.02 0.54
N PRO A 172 -12.71 1.68 -0.73
CA PRO A 172 -12.44 2.66 -1.79
C PRO A 172 -13.56 3.68 -1.98
N ALA A 173 -14.82 3.34 -1.65
CA ALA A 173 -15.94 4.27 -1.70
C ALA A 173 -15.78 5.44 -0.72
N LEU A 174 -14.91 5.30 0.29
CA LEU A 174 -14.58 6.33 1.28
C LEU A 174 -13.35 7.18 0.90
N LYS A 175 -12.68 6.93 -0.23
CA LYS A 175 -11.49 7.72 -0.67
C LYS A 175 -11.75 9.22 -0.78
N GLN A 176 -12.99 9.61 -1.06
CA GLN A 176 -13.41 11.01 -1.09
C GLN A 176 -13.29 11.71 0.28
N LEU A 177 -13.31 10.96 1.37
CA LEU A 177 -13.00 11.43 2.71
C LEU A 177 -11.48 11.43 2.89
N GLY A 178 -10.77 12.41 2.34
CA GLY A 178 -9.29 12.44 2.30
C GLY A 178 -8.55 12.39 3.65
N GLN A 179 -9.28 12.48 4.77
CA GLN A 179 -8.77 12.34 6.14
C GLN A 179 -9.27 11.07 6.84
N LEU A 180 -9.85 10.10 6.11
CA LEU A 180 -10.43 8.88 6.68
C LEU A 180 -9.50 8.15 7.66
N PRO A 181 -8.20 7.93 7.35
CA PRO A 181 -7.30 7.23 8.26
C PRO A 181 -7.04 7.97 9.58
N THR A 182 -7.31 9.28 9.59
CA THR A 182 -7.19 10.15 10.76
C THR A 182 -8.51 10.27 11.52
N LEU A 183 -9.65 10.27 10.82
CA LEU A 183 -10.98 10.27 11.44
C LEU A 183 -11.28 8.98 12.19
N PHE A 184 -10.78 7.87 11.64
CA PHE A 184 -10.85 6.55 12.25
C PHE A 184 -9.42 6.11 12.49
N PRO A 185 -8.81 6.41 13.64
CA PRO A 185 -7.42 6.09 13.85
C PRO A 185 -7.28 4.59 14.21
N PRO A 186 -6.24 3.91 13.68
CA PRO A 186 -6.04 2.48 13.89
C PRO A 186 -5.66 2.10 15.34
N ASP A 187 -5.41 3.08 16.22
CA ASP A 187 -5.15 2.87 17.65
C ASP A 187 -6.39 3.05 18.53
N SER A 188 -7.58 3.03 17.94
CA SER A 188 -8.84 3.04 18.68
C SER A 188 -8.90 1.83 19.62
N PRO A 189 -9.25 2.00 20.91
CA PRO A 189 -9.34 0.88 21.85
C PRO A 189 -10.30 -0.20 21.36
N SER A 190 -9.94 -1.48 21.50
CA SER A 190 -10.79 -2.60 21.05
C SER A 190 -12.17 -2.61 21.71
N CYS A 191 -12.29 -2.11 22.94
CA CYS A 191 -13.59 -1.97 23.62
C CYS A 191 -14.52 -0.91 23.01
N GLU A 192 -14.00 -0.03 22.15
CA GLU A 192 -14.77 0.96 21.38
C GLU A 192 -15.11 0.44 19.96
N LEU A 193 -14.73 -0.79 19.64
CA LEU A 193 -14.92 -1.43 18.34
C LEU A 193 -15.80 -2.71 18.48
N PRO A 194 -16.65 -3.04 17.48
CA PRO A 194 -16.95 -2.23 16.31
C PRO A 194 -17.74 -0.97 16.68
N SER A 195 -17.48 0.13 15.96
CA SER A 195 -18.24 1.37 16.08
C SER A 195 -18.93 1.73 14.78
N PHE A 196 -20.15 2.27 14.90
CA PHE A 196 -20.99 2.70 13.79
C PHE A 196 -21.05 4.22 13.76
N HIS A 197 -20.76 4.79 12.61
CA HIS A 197 -20.66 6.23 12.42
C HIS A 197 -21.56 6.66 11.27
N SER A 198 -22.09 7.88 11.38
CA SER A 198 -22.81 8.54 10.29
C SER A 198 -22.02 9.76 9.85
N VAL A 199 -21.43 9.72 8.65
CA VAL A 199 -20.60 10.81 8.11
C VAL A 199 -21.09 11.18 6.73
N LEU A 200 -21.56 12.43 6.55
CA LEU A 200 -22.10 12.92 5.27
C LEU A 200 -23.16 11.98 4.67
N ASP A 201 -24.14 11.58 5.48
CA ASP A 201 -25.21 10.63 5.12
C ASP A 201 -24.73 9.22 4.71
N MET A 202 -23.46 8.88 4.92
CA MET A 202 -22.93 7.53 4.77
C MET A 202 -22.89 6.81 6.13
N SER A 203 -23.29 5.54 6.15
CA SER A 203 -23.12 4.67 7.32
C SER A 203 -21.78 3.97 7.23
N ILE A 204 -20.88 4.27 8.16
CA ILE A 204 -19.51 3.76 8.21
C ILE A 204 -19.36 2.83 9.42
N VAL A 205 -18.82 1.64 9.19
CA VAL A 205 -18.42 0.69 10.23
C VAL A 205 -16.92 0.78 10.40
N HIS A 206 -16.48 0.95 11.64
CA HIS A 206 -15.08 0.90 12.03
C HIS A 206 -14.85 -0.31 12.92
N THR A 207 -13.99 -1.22 12.48
CA THR A 207 -13.57 -2.42 13.21
C THR A 207 -12.06 -2.37 13.46
N GLU A 208 -11.53 -3.35 14.18
CA GLU A 208 -10.08 -3.48 14.41
C GLU A 208 -9.27 -3.64 13.12
N TRP A 209 -9.92 -4.06 12.03
CA TRP A 209 -9.23 -4.47 10.80
C TRP A 209 -9.79 -3.82 9.54
N ALA A 210 -10.89 -3.06 9.62
CA ALA A 210 -11.40 -2.30 8.49
C ALA A 210 -12.18 -1.04 8.86
N VAL A 211 -12.27 -0.13 7.88
CA VAL A 211 -13.21 0.98 7.83
C VAL A 211 -13.97 0.89 6.51
N TYR A 212 -15.29 0.69 6.57
CA TYR A 212 -16.09 0.45 5.37
C TYR A 212 -17.51 0.97 5.46
N ARG A 213 -18.18 1.09 4.31
CA ARG A 213 -19.59 1.47 4.24
C ARG A 213 -20.52 0.28 4.46
N SER A 214 -21.43 0.37 5.43
CA SER A 214 -22.46 -0.66 5.66
C SER A 214 -23.70 -0.50 4.78
N ASP A 215 -23.88 0.65 4.13
CA ASP A 215 -25.05 0.92 3.29
C ASP A 215 -24.90 0.41 1.84
N LEU A 216 -23.74 -0.14 1.50
CA LEU A 216 -23.50 -0.78 0.21
C LEU A 216 -23.89 -2.27 0.27
N PRO A 217 -24.59 -2.79 -0.75
CA PRO A 217 -25.15 -4.15 -0.76
C PRO A 217 -24.10 -5.27 -0.73
N THR A 218 -22.82 -4.94 -0.87
CA THR A 218 -21.68 -5.86 -0.83
C THR A 218 -21.47 -6.53 0.54
N PHE A 219 -22.09 -6.03 1.62
CA PHE A 219 -21.86 -6.51 2.99
C PHE A 219 -23.04 -7.28 3.63
N LEU A 220 -24.17 -7.45 2.95
CA LEU A 220 -25.45 -7.87 3.57
C LEU A 220 -25.58 -9.37 3.91
N SER A 221 -24.49 -10.12 4.11
CA SER A 221 -24.57 -11.52 4.57
C SER A 221 -23.52 -11.90 5.61
N PHE A 222 -22.93 -10.94 6.32
CA PHE A 222 -22.21 -11.26 7.55
C PHE A 222 -23.24 -11.41 8.68
N ASP A 223 -23.77 -12.62 8.83
CA ASP A 223 -24.20 -13.07 10.14
C ASP A 223 -22.91 -13.22 10.96
N PHE A 224 -22.52 -12.17 11.67
CA PHE A 224 -21.59 -12.32 12.78
C PHE A 224 -22.31 -13.22 13.79
N ASP A 225 -22.13 -14.52 13.67
CA ASP A 225 -22.50 -15.45 14.73
C ASP A 225 -21.82 -14.94 16.00
N GLU A 226 -22.63 -14.42 16.92
CA GLU A 226 -22.21 -13.79 18.17
C GLU A 226 -21.39 -14.74 19.07
N ASP A 227 -21.34 -16.03 18.71
CA ASP A 227 -20.56 -17.09 19.36
C ASP A 227 -19.13 -17.29 18.79
N SER A 228 -18.78 -16.64 17.68
CA SER A 228 -17.41 -16.59 17.15
C SER A 228 -16.57 -15.63 17.99
N THR A 229 -16.32 -15.99 19.24
CA THR A 229 -15.28 -15.37 20.08
C THR A 229 -13.92 -15.62 19.43
N PHE A 230 -13.50 -14.69 18.56
CA PHE A 230 -12.14 -14.60 18.08
C PHE A 230 -11.25 -14.26 19.29
N VAL A 231 -10.74 -15.28 19.96
CA VAL A 231 -9.79 -15.14 21.06
C VAL A 231 -8.46 -14.70 20.45
N PRO A 232 -7.93 -13.51 20.77
CA PRO A 232 -6.59 -13.13 20.36
C PRO A 232 -5.61 -14.16 20.91
N SER A 233 -4.89 -14.86 20.05
CA SER A 233 -3.92 -15.89 20.41
C SER A 233 -2.64 -15.29 21.01
N HIS A 234 -2.77 -14.50 22.07
CA HIS A 234 -1.65 -13.98 22.87
C HIS A 234 -2.04 -13.90 24.35
N ALA A 235 -2.15 -15.08 24.96
CA ALA A 235 -1.83 -15.27 26.36
C ALA A 235 -1.08 -16.60 26.48
N LYS A 236 0.26 -16.55 26.43
CA LYS A 236 1.07 -17.59 27.08
C LYS A 236 1.01 -17.25 28.56
N ASP A 237 0.02 -17.79 29.24
CA ASP A 237 -0.03 -17.79 30.69
C ASP A 237 0.32 -19.21 31.14
N ASP A 238 1.52 -19.35 31.68
CA ASP A 238 2.00 -20.54 32.36
C ASP A 238 1.17 -20.70 33.64
N SER A 239 0.25 -21.66 33.65
CA SER A 239 -0.25 -22.18 34.92
C SER A 239 -0.37 -23.69 34.85
N ASP A 240 0.65 -24.34 35.37
CA ASP A 240 0.62 -25.72 35.87
C ASP A 240 -0.63 -25.93 36.72
N THR A 241 -1.44 -26.93 36.38
CA THR A 241 -2.24 -27.66 37.35
C THR A 241 -2.56 -29.05 36.81
N GLU A 242 -1.81 -30.02 37.33
CA GLU A 242 -2.16 -31.44 37.34
C GLU A 242 -3.47 -31.62 38.14
N ASP A 243 -4.39 -32.47 37.65
CA ASP A 243 -4.72 -33.76 38.31
C ASP A 243 -6.13 -34.28 37.94
N ASP A 244 -6.14 -35.56 37.54
CA ASP A 244 -7.15 -36.63 37.58
C ASP A 244 -8.65 -36.41 37.25
N SER A 245 -9.15 -37.22 36.31
CA SER A 245 -10.12 -38.30 36.62
C SER A 245 -10.79 -38.86 35.35
N TYR A 246 -10.66 -40.17 35.16
CA TYR A 246 -11.34 -41.03 34.19
C TYR A 246 -12.88 -40.88 34.18
N THR A 247 -13.50 -41.01 33.00
CA THR A 247 -14.57 -42.00 32.77
C THR A 247 -14.66 -42.32 31.27
N GLU A 248 -14.66 -43.62 30.98
CA GLU A 248 -15.06 -44.23 29.71
C GLU A 248 -16.57 -44.06 29.53
N ASP A 249 -17.03 -43.71 28.32
CA ASP A 249 -18.36 -44.12 27.87
C ASP A 249 -18.36 -44.30 26.35
N ASP A 250 -18.67 -45.53 25.98
CA ASP A 250 -18.91 -46.02 24.63
C ASP A 250 -20.17 -45.38 24.06
N SER A 251 -20.11 -44.88 22.83
CA SER A 251 -21.27 -45.04 21.94
C SER A 251 -20.84 -45.06 20.49
N ASP A 252 -20.81 -46.28 19.98
CA ASP A 252 -20.93 -46.62 18.58
C ASP A 252 -22.08 -45.83 17.93
N THR A 253 -21.79 -45.20 16.79
CA THR A 253 -22.81 -45.10 15.74
C THR A 253 -22.11 -45.17 14.40
N GLU A 254 -22.10 -46.38 13.85
CA GLU A 254 -21.95 -46.64 12.43
C GLU A 254 -23.11 -45.94 11.71
N ASP A 255 -22.81 -45.06 10.75
CA ASP A 255 -23.79 -44.68 9.73
C ASP A 255 -23.11 -44.70 8.37
N ASP A 256 -23.53 -45.72 7.61
CA ASP A 256 -23.21 -46.00 6.23
C ASP A 256 -23.80 -44.91 5.32
N GLY A 257 -22.94 -44.30 4.51
CA GLY A 257 -23.34 -43.28 3.55
C GLY A 257 -22.55 -43.39 2.26
N ASP A 258 -22.89 -44.41 1.46
CA ASP A 258 -22.56 -44.57 0.04
C ASP A 258 -22.53 -43.24 -0.72
N THR A 259 -21.48 -43.03 -1.50
CA THR A 259 -21.60 -42.62 -2.92
C THR A 259 -20.25 -42.76 -3.61
N GLU A 260 -20.08 -43.90 -4.30
CA GLU A 260 -19.17 -44.01 -5.43
C GLU A 260 -19.70 -43.07 -6.53
N ASP A 261 -18.96 -41.99 -6.84
CA ASP A 261 -19.21 -41.16 -8.02
C ASP A 261 -18.03 -41.32 -8.98
N ASP A 262 -18.23 -42.26 -9.92
CA ASP A 262 -17.46 -42.43 -11.13
C ASP A 262 -17.52 -41.15 -11.97
N SER A 263 -16.39 -40.47 -12.15
CA SER A 263 -16.22 -39.59 -13.30
C SER A 263 -14.83 -39.73 -13.92
N ASP A 264 -14.84 -40.56 -14.97
CA ASP A 264 -13.84 -40.62 -16.04
C ASP A 264 -13.44 -39.21 -16.49
N THR A 265 -12.17 -38.86 -16.30
CA THR A 265 -11.55 -37.72 -16.98
C THR A 265 -10.62 -38.23 -18.06
N GLU A 266 -11.20 -38.32 -19.26
CA GLU A 266 -10.53 -38.52 -20.53
C GLU A 266 -9.35 -37.55 -20.69
N ALA A 267 -8.17 -38.13 -20.89
CA ALA A 267 -6.96 -37.43 -21.27
C ALA A 267 -7.12 -36.88 -22.70
N VAL A 268 -7.36 -35.58 -22.82
CA VAL A 268 -7.21 -34.87 -24.10
C VAL A 268 -5.75 -34.47 -24.27
N ASP A 269 -5.07 -35.35 -25.00
CA ASP A 269 -3.82 -35.09 -25.70
C ASP A 269 -4.05 -33.97 -26.72
N SER A 270 -3.26 -32.91 -26.63
CA SER A 270 -3.26 -31.82 -27.63
C SER A 270 -1.82 -31.49 -27.97
N GLU A 271 -1.16 -32.46 -28.59
CA GLU A 271 -0.11 -32.21 -29.55
C GLU A 271 -0.71 -31.49 -30.77
N SER A 272 -0.32 -30.23 -30.96
CA SER A 272 -0.24 -29.66 -32.30
C SER A 272 1.03 -28.83 -32.40
N ASP A 273 2.09 -29.51 -32.84
CA ASP A 273 3.11 -29.01 -33.74
C ASP A 273 2.52 -28.05 -34.79
N ASP A 274 3.09 -26.85 -34.92
CA ASP A 274 3.50 -26.28 -36.20
C ASP A 274 4.36 -25.05 -35.93
N ARG A 275 5.69 -25.17 -35.97
CA ARG A 275 6.52 -25.04 -37.18
C ARG A 275 6.36 -23.67 -37.87
N ASN A 276 7.42 -22.89 -37.72
CA ASN A 276 8.40 -22.59 -38.78
C ASN A 276 8.61 -21.11 -39.08
N ASN A 277 9.89 -20.82 -39.37
CA ASN A 277 10.40 -19.78 -40.25
C ASN A 277 10.42 -18.34 -39.68
N THR A 278 11.52 -17.59 -39.74
CA THR A 278 12.71 -17.71 -40.60
C THR A 278 13.85 -16.91 -39.98
N SER A 279 15.04 -17.46 -40.10
CA SER A 279 16.33 -16.79 -40.12
C SER A 279 16.32 -15.55 -41.03
N ASP A 280 17.04 -14.49 -40.63
CA ASP A 280 18.12 -13.91 -41.43
C ASP A 280 18.85 -12.82 -40.65
N ASP A 281 20.11 -13.16 -40.32
CA ASP A 281 21.25 -12.26 -40.10
C ASP A 281 21.40 -11.31 -41.32
N PRO A 282 22.01 -10.11 -41.19
CA PRO A 282 23.45 -10.07 -40.99
C PRO A 282 24.01 -8.89 -40.17
N GLU A 283 25.10 -9.19 -39.50
CA GLU A 283 26.38 -8.48 -39.53
C GLU A 283 26.41 -7.03 -40.07
N GLY A 284 27.04 -6.15 -39.28
CA GLY A 284 27.90 -5.11 -39.82
C GLY A 284 27.55 -3.70 -39.39
N ARG A 285 28.34 -3.17 -38.44
CA ARG A 285 29.17 -1.99 -38.72
C ARG A 285 30.11 -1.68 -37.56
N ASP A 286 31.37 -1.94 -37.86
CA ASP A 286 32.53 -1.24 -37.33
C ASP A 286 32.32 0.28 -37.38
N ARG A 287 32.67 0.96 -36.30
CA ARG A 287 33.12 2.35 -36.36
C ARG A 287 34.14 2.62 -35.27
N ASP A 288 35.38 2.26 -35.62
CA ASP A 288 36.58 2.91 -35.15
C ASP A 288 36.65 4.37 -35.65
N GLY A 289 37.31 5.22 -34.86
CA GLY A 289 37.58 6.64 -35.09
C GLY A 289 37.55 7.35 -33.74
N ASP A 290 38.62 7.32 -32.94
CA ASP A 290 39.95 7.92 -33.11
C ASP A 290 39.94 9.46 -33.16
N GLU A 291 40.98 10.01 -32.52
CA GLU A 291 41.53 11.37 -32.59
C GLU A 291 41.04 12.47 -31.61
N ARG A 292 41.76 12.52 -30.49
CA ARG A 292 42.68 13.62 -30.07
C ARG A 292 42.29 15.09 -30.36
N GLY A 293 42.31 15.87 -29.27
CA GLY A 293 42.79 17.26 -29.22
C GLY A 293 42.67 17.77 -27.78
N THR A 294 43.73 17.76 -26.95
CA THR A 294 44.79 18.77 -26.73
C THR A 294 44.33 20.18 -26.34
N GLU A 295 45.00 20.69 -25.30
CA GLU A 295 45.22 22.08 -24.87
C GLU A 295 44.14 22.71 -23.97
N ASP A 296 44.39 22.93 -22.67
CA ASP A 296 45.33 23.88 -22.03
C ASP A 296 44.81 25.32 -22.00
N ALA A 297 44.63 25.86 -20.78
CA ALA A 297 44.85 27.24 -20.35
C ALA A 297 44.00 27.56 -19.11
N GLY A 298 44.68 27.79 -17.98
CA GLY A 298 44.06 28.15 -16.71
C GLY A 298 43.55 29.59 -16.60
N ALA A 299 43.02 29.92 -15.43
CA ALA A 299 43.07 31.27 -14.86
C ALA A 299 42.81 31.18 -13.35
N ASP A 300 43.90 31.39 -12.63
CA ASP A 300 43.97 31.89 -11.27
C ASP A 300 43.20 33.22 -11.16
N VAL A 301 42.28 33.37 -10.20
CA VAL A 301 41.91 34.69 -9.67
C VAL A 301 41.63 34.55 -8.17
N HIS A 302 42.65 34.89 -7.40
CA HIS A 302 42.56 35.29 -6.01
C HIS A 302 42.46 36.83 -5.99
N VAL A 303 41.42 37.39 -5.37
CA VAL A 303 41.39 38.79 -4.96
C VAL A 303 40.74 38.86 -3.58
N GLU A 304 41.60 39.24 -2.63
CA GLU A 304 41.42 39.86 -1.30
C GLU A 304 40.12 39.66 -0.50
#